data_AF-A0A3D3H5G4-F1
#
_entry.id   AF-A0A3D3H5G4-F1
#
_cell.length_a   1.000
_cell.length_b   1.000
_cell.length_c   1.000
_cell.angle_alpha   90.00
_cell.angle_beta   90.00
_cell.angle_gamma   90.00
#
_symmetry.space_group_name_H-M   'P 1'
#
loop_
_entity.id
_entity.type
_entity.pdbx_description
1 polymer ?
#
loop_
_entity_poly.entity_id
_entity_poly.type
_entity_poly.pdbx_seq_one_letter_code
_entity_poly.pdbx_strand_id
1 'polypeptide(L)'
;MSAVAASVEEAPLRMPRARANVAWLRERGMGASILVAAISTVFGVVLIATTDFLAAMLRADPYIGDSGTLAFILGFLTLLLVALAVYVAGIVTANTFATVVAGRSRQIALLRLIGASARAQRARVASQGLIVGVLGATIGTVLGIVVSAAGAQIAIVRLGLDGVHVAPVTPSMLLPAVIVALTTWLAAWIGSRRVLAVTPLQAVSGSVPLATDEVGARRGKHAVAGILFALGAVALAAGILLGLVSPLGVVVAFVGGVLSFTGITMAAPLVMPPALRLVGRAFGRSAPARLAVQNAYRNPERSARTSIGIVIGVTLV
;
A
#
# COMPACT_ATOMS: atom_id res chain seq x y z
N MET A 1 18.68 68.87 29.48
CA MET A 1 18.15 68.38 28.19
C MET A 1 18.05 66.86 28.26
N SER A 2 16.83 66.37 28.46
CA SER A 2 16.48 64.95 28.61
C SER A 2 16.48 64.26 27.24
N ALA A 3 17.27 63.21 27.07
CA ALA A 3 17.25 62.38 25.87
C ALA A 3 16.10 61.36 25.96
N VAL A 4 15.20 61.43 24.98
CA VAL A 4 14.02 60.57 24.81
C VAL A 4 14.46 59.18 24.37
N ALA A 5 14.16 58.16 25.19
CA ALA A 5 14.27 56.76 24.80
C ALA A 5 13.03 56.38 23.98
N ALA A 6 13.19 56.22 22.67
CA ALA A 6 12.16 55.66 21.80
C ALA A 6 12.21 54.13 21.90
N SER A 7 11.21 53.54 22.56
CA SER A 7 10.95 52.11 22.57
C SER A 7 10.52 51.65 21.18
N VAL A 8 11.36 50.87 20.51
CA VAL A 8 11.01 50.18 19.26
C VAL A 8 10.09 49.02 19.61
N GLU A 9 8.80 49.19 19.31
CA GLU A 9 7.78 48.17 19.46
C GLU A 9 7.99 47.09 18.38
N GLU A 10 8.52 45.93 18.78
CA GLU A 10 8.73 44.79 17.89
C GLU A 10 7.39 44.24 17.41
N ALA A 11 7.00 44.61 16.19
CA ALA A 11 5.84 44.03 15.53
C ALA A 11 6.05 42.50 15.36
N PRO A 12 5.13 41.64 15.82
CA PRO A 12 5.31 40.20 15.70
C PRO A 12 5.32 39.79 14.23
N LEU A 13 6.42 39.16 13.81
CA LEU A 13 6.61 38.59 12.48
C LEU A 13 5.46 37.62 12.15
N ARG A 14 4.48 38.09 11.38
CA ARG A 14 3.39 37.26 10.86
C ARG A 14 3.97 36.30 9.83
N MET A 15 4.23 35.06 10.25
CA MET A 15 4.60 34.00 9.31
C MET A 15 3.53 33.86 8.22
N PRO A 16 3.90 33.90 6.93
CA PRO A 16 2.94 33.75 5.86
C PRO A 16 2.25 32.38 5.97
N ARG A 17 0.92 32.38 6.10
CA ARG A 17 0.09 31.17 6.08
C ARG A 17 0.42 30.41 4.79
N ALA A 18 0.99 29.21 4.94
CA ALA A 18 1.30 28.33 3.83
C ALA A 18 0.00 28.04 3.05
N ARG A 19 -0.20 28.71 1.92
CA ARG A 19 -1.23 28.30 0.96
C ARG A 19 -0.93 26.84 0.62
N ALA A 20 -1.90 25.94 0.85
CA ALA A 20 -1.79 24.53 0.51
C ALA A 20 -1.67 24.42 -1.01
N ASN A 21 -0.45 24.49 -1.53
CA ASN A 21 -0.20 24.42 -2.95
C ASN A 21 -0.37 22.96 -3.38
N VAL A 22 -1.50 22.65 -4.01
CA VAL A 22 -1.91 21.28 -4.42
C VAL A 22 -1.12 20.80 -5.65
N ALA A 23 -0.18 21.59 -6.17
CA ALA A 23 0.65 21.25 -7.32
C ALA A 23 1.38 19.89 -7.20
N TRP A 24 1.67 19.44 -5.96
CA TRP A 24 2.27 18.13 -5.72
C TRP A 24 1.36 16.95 -6.13
N LEU A 25 0.03 17.12 -6.19
CA LEU A 25 -0.88 16.08 -6.68
C LEU A 25 -0.67 15.76 -8.17
N ARG A 26 -0.11 16.69 -8.97
CA ARG A 26 0.22 16.43 -10.39
C ARG A 26 1.57 15.72 -10.57
N GLU A 27 2.32 15.48 -9.51
CA GLU A 27 3.60 14.79 -9.60
C GLU A 27 3.40 13.31 -9.94
N ARG A 28 4.29 12.76 -10.77
CA ARG A 28 4.24 11.37 -11.22
C ARG A 28 4.18 10.41 -10.01
N GLY A 29 3.18 9.52 -10.00
CA GLY A 29 2.97 8.50 -8.97
C GLY A 29 1.86 8.83 -7.96
N MET A 30 1.50 10.10 -7.78
CA MET A 30 0.46 10.49 -6.82
C MET A 30 -0.93 10.01 -7.23
N GLY A 31 -1.28 10.13 -8.51
CA GLY A 31 -2.55 9.63 -9.05
C GLY A 31 -2.71 8.11 -8.90
N ALA A 32 -1.61 7.36 -9.02
CA ALA A 32 -1.64 5.91 -8.81
C ALA A 32 -1.98 5.55 -7.36
N SER A 33 -1.42 6.26 -6.37
CA SER A 33 -1.75 6.04 -4.96
C SER A 33 -3.19 6.42 -4.63
N ILE A 34 -3.75 7.48 -5.24
CA ILE A 34 -5.17 7.84 -5.09
C ILE A 34 -6.05 6.73 -5.66
N LEU A 35 -5.70 6.20 -6.84
CA LEU A 35 -6.43 5.11 -7.48
C LEU A 35 -6.41 3.84 -6.61
N VAL A 36 -5.24 3.46 -6.08
CA VAL A 36 -5.10 2.30 -5.19
C VAL A 36 -5.96 2.48 -3.94
N ALA A 37 -5.91 3.66 -3.30
CA ALA A 37 -6.75 3.97 -2.15
C ALA A 37 -8.25 3.89 -2.51
N ALA A 38 -8.67 4.47 -3.63
CA ALA A 38 -10.06 4.42 -4.09
C ALA A 38 -10.53 2.98 -4.33
N ILE A 39 -9.77 2.18 -5.10
CA ILE A 39 -10.12 0.78 -5.38
C ILE A 39 -10.19 -0.04 -4.09
N SER A 40 -9.25 0.17 -3.16
CA SER A 40 -9.22 -0.54 -1.88
C SER A 40 -10.43 -0.19 -1.02
N THR A 41 -10.84 1.09 -1.00
CA THR A 41 -12.05 1.51 -0.29
C THR A 41 -13.32 1.00 -0.96
N VAL A 42 -13.42 1.02 -2.31
CA VAL A 42 -14.54 0.41 -3.04
C VAL A 42 -14.67 -1.06 -2.65
N PHE A 43 -13.57 -1.80 -2.71
CA PHE A 43 -13.56 -3.22 -2.36
C PHE A 43 -14.05 -3.45 -0.93
N GLY A 44 -13.52 -2.72 0.06
CA GLY A 44 -13.94 -2.86 1.44
C GLY A 44 -15.41 -2.52 1.67
N VAL A 45 -15.92 -1.45 1.03
CA VAL A 45 -17.33 -1.05 1.11
C VAL A 45 -18.24 -2.09 0.48
N VAL A 46 -17.92 -2.54 -0.74
CA VAL A 46 -18.70 -3.57 -1.44
C VAL A 46 -18.70 -4.87 -0.66
N LEU A 47 -17.58 -5.26 -0.07
CA LEU A 47 -17.47 -6.50 0.70
C LEU A 47 -18.33 -6.44 1.97
N ILE A 48 -18.28 -5.34 2.73
CA ILE A 48 -19.15 -5.14 3.90
C ILE A 48 -20.62 -5.13 3.47
N ALA A 49 -20.97 -4.36 2.44
CA ALA A 49 -22.34 -4.27 1.95
C ALA A 49 -22.89 -5.63 1.49
N THR A 50 -22.06 -6.43 0.81
CA THR A 50 -22.41 -7.78 0.38
C THR A 50 -22.60 -8.71 1.56
N THR A 51 -21.77 -8.57 2.60
CA THR A 51 -21.90 -9.33 3.84
C THR A 51 -23.18 -8.99 4.57
N ASP A 52 -23.50 -7.70 4.70
CA ASP A 52 -24.73 -7.21 5.32
C ASP A 52 -25.96 -7.70 4.54
N PHE A 53 -25.90 -7.67 3.20
CA PHE A 53 -26.93 -8.20 2.31
C PHE A 53 -27.14 -9.70 2.51
N LEU A 54 -26.05 -10.48 2.51
CA LEU A 54 -26.13 -11.93 2.70
C LEU A 54 -26.64 -12.28 4.11
N ALA A 55 -26.20 -11.54 5.12
CA ALA A 55 -26.70 -11.72 6.49
C ALA A 55 -28.19 -11.37 6.62
N ALA A 56 -28.68 -10.36 5.89
CA ALA A 56 -30.11 -10.03 5.84
C ALA A 56 -30.92 -11.12 5.12
N MET A 57 -30.40 -11.64 4.01
CA MET A 57 -31.01 -12.76 3.29
C MET A 57 -31.10 -14.03 4.16
N LEU A 58 -30.01 -14.38 4.87
CA LEU A 58 -30.01 -15.54 5.76
C LEU A 58 -30.98 -15.38 6.93
N ARG A 59 -31.07 -14.19 7.54
CA ARG A 59 -32.02 -13.90 8.62
C ARG A 59 -33.49 -13.97 8.19
N ALA A 60 -33.77 -13.80 6.91
CA ALA A 60 -35.12 -13.95 6.36
C ALA A 60 -35.52 -15.42 6.15
N ASP A 61 -34.57 -16.36 6.18
CA ASP A 61 -34.83 -17.79 5.99
C ASP A 61 -35.22 -18.46 7.34
N PRO A 62 -36.41 -19.08 7.44
CA PRO A 62 -36.90 -19.71 8.68
C PRO A 62 -36.05 -20.86 9.22
N TYR A 63 -35.21 -21.50 8.39
CA TYR A 63 -34.45 -22.69 8.77
C TYR A 63 -33.03 -22.38 9.22
N ILE A 64 -32.45 -21.28 8.74
CA ILE A 64 -31.04 -20.92 8.97
C ILE A 64 -30.83 -19.54 9.62
N GLY A 65 -31.89 -18.74 9.78
CA GLY A 65 -31.81 -17.36 10.28
C GLY A 65 -31.26 -17.19 11.70
N ASP A 66 -31.42 -18.18 12.57
CA ASP A 66 -30.93 -18.16 13.97
C ASP A 66 -29.53 -18.77 14.15
N SER A 67 -28.87 -19.18 13.06
CA SER A 67 -27.55 -19.80 13.15
C SER A 67 -26.44 -18.78 13.44
N GLY A 68 -26.11 -18.59 14.72
CA GLY A 68 -25.00 -17.74 15.16
C GLY A 68 -23.66 -18.10 14.51
N THR A 69 -23.46 -19.38 14.16
CA THR A 69 -22.27 -19.87 13.45
C THR A 69 -22.12 -19.27 12.04
N LEU A 70 -23.20 -19.16 11.26
CA LEU A 70 -23.13 -18.61 9.90
C LEU A 70 -22.85 -17.10 9.93
N ALA A 71 -23.52 -16.37 10.83
CA ALA A 71 -23.25 -14.94 11.04
C ALA A 71 -21.80 -14.69 11.44
N PHE A 72 -21.26 -15.54 12.34
CA PHE A 72 -19.85 -15.49 12.73
C PHE A 72 -18.92 -15.76 11.54
N ILE A 73 -19.15 -16.82 10.77
CA ILE A 73 -18.31 -17.18 9.61
C ILE A 73 -18.29 -16.06 8.57
N LEU A 74 -19.43 -15.46 8.24
CA LEU A 74 -19.52 -14.37 7.28
C LEU A 74 -18.74 -13.13 7.74
N GLY A 75 -18.98 -12.67 8.97
CA GLY A 75 -18.25 -11.53 9.52
C GLY A 75 -16.74 -11.79 9.62
N PHE A 76 -16.37 -13.02 10.01
CA PHE A 76 -14.99 -13.44 10.15
C PHE A 76 -14.25 -13.51 8.80
N LEU A 77 -14.87 -14.08 7.76
CA LEU A 77 -14.31 -14.12 6.40
C LEU A 77 -14.15 -12.71 5.82
N THR A 78 -15.15 -11.85 6.02
CA THR A 78 -15.10 -10.45 5.59
C THR A 78 -13.95 -9.71 6.25
N LEU A 79 -13.73 -9.91 7.55
CA LEU A 79 -12.58 -9.33 8.26
C LEU A 79 -11.25 -9.77 7.64
N LEU A 80 -11.08 -11.06 7.33
CA LEU A 80 -9.85 -11.59 6.73
C LEU A 80 -9.61 -11.03 5.32
N LEU A 81 -10.65 -10.93 4.49
CA LEU A 81 -10.55 -10.39 3.14
C LEU A 81 -10.26 -8.88 3.14
N VAL A 82 -10.87 -8.11 4.04
CA VAL A 82 -10.52 -6.69 4.25
C VAL A 82 -9.07 -6.57 4.70
N ALA A 83 -8.64 -7.39 5.67
CA ALA A 83 -7.26 -7.38 6.16
C ALA A 83 -6.26 -7.70 5.03
N LEU A 84 -6.57 -8.67 4.17
CA LEU A 84 -5.76 -9.01 3.01
C LEU A 84 -5.64 -7.83 2.04
N ALA A 85 -6.77 -7.24 1.66
CA ALA A 85 -6.81 -6.13 0.71
C ALA A 85 -6.03 -4.92 1.24
N VAL A 86 -6.19 -4.59 2.52
CA VAL A 86 -5.48 -3.50 3.18
C VAL A 86 -3.97 -3.77 3.24
N TYR A 87 -3.57 -5.00 3.55
CA TYR A 87 -2.17 -5.41 3.58
C TYR A 87 -1.50 -5.23 2.20
N VAL A 88 -2.13 -5.75 1.15
CA VAL A 88 -1.61 -5.68 -0.23
C VAL A 88 -1.56 -4.24 -0.72
N ALA A 89 -2.64 -3.48 -0.53
CA ALA A 89 -2.71 -2.06 -0.88
C ALA A 89 -1.62 -1.26 -0.15
N GLY A 90 -1.37 -1.56 1.12
CA GLY A 90 -0.30 -0.96 1.91
C GLY A 90 1.09 -1.19 1.32
N ILE A 91 1.40 -2.42 0.89
CA ILE A 91 2.68 -2.75 0.24
C ILE A 91 2.86 -1.97 -1.07
N VAL A 92 1.85 -2.02 -1.95
CA VAL A 92 1.89 -1.33 -3.25
C VAL A 92 2.04 0.18 -3.06
N THR A 93 1.30 0.75 -2.11
CA THR A 93 1.37 2.17 -1.77
C THR A 93 2.73 2.56 -1.21
N ALA A 94 3.28 1.77 -0.28
CA ALA A 94 4.59 2.02 0.30
C ALA A 94 5.70 1.98 -0.78
N ASN A 95 5.62 1.03 -1.70
CA ASN A 95 6.54 0.93 -2.83
C ASN A 95 6.41 2.12 -3.79
N THR A 96 5.18 2.59 -4.04
CA THR A 96 4.92 3.79 -4.84
C THR A 96 5.56 5.01 -4.20
N PHE A 97 5.33 5.27 -2.90
CA PHE A 97 5.97 6.39 -2.20
C PHE A 97 7.49 6.27 -2.15
N ALA A 98 8.04 5.06 -1.94
CA ALA A 98 9.48 4.84 -1.99
C ALA A 98 10.07 5.20 -3.37
N THR A 99 9.36 4.87 -4.44
CA THR A 99 9.77 5.19 -5.81
C THR A 99 9.66 6.68 -6.11
N VAL A 100 8.57 7.33 -5.69
CA VAL A 100 8.38 8.79 -5.81
C VAL A 100 9.48 9.54 -5.07
N VAL A 101 9.79 9.13 -3.83
CA VAL A 101 10.87 9.71 -3.03
C VAL A 101 12.23 9.50 -3.69
N ALA A 102 12.50 8.31 -4.23
CA ALA A 102 13.74 8.04 -4.93
C ALA A 102 13.92 8.95 -6.17
N GLY A 103 12.83 9.27 -6.87
CA GLY A 103 12.84 10.22 -7.99
C GLY A 103 13.10 11.68 -7.59
N ARG A 104 12.96 12.03 -6.31
CA ARG A 104 13.16 13.39 -5.77
C ARG A 104 14.39 13.51 -4.88
N SER A 105 15.24 12.50 -4.82
CA SER A 105 16.43 12.48 -3.97
C SER A 105 17.29 13.74 -4.13
N ARG A 106 17.52 14.18 -5.37
CA ARG A 106 18.30 15.39 -5.67
C ARG A 106 17.63 16.67 -5.16
N GLN A 107 16.31 16.80 -5.33
CA GLN A 107 15.57 17.95 -4.80
C GLN A 107 15.59 17.97 -3.26
N ILE A 108 15.44 16.82 -2.62
CA ILE A 108 15.56 16.67 -1.17
C ILE A 108 16.97 17.04 -0.71
N ALA A 109 18.01 16.62 -1.44
CA ALA A 109 19.39 16.98 -1.14
C ALA A 109 19.64 18.49 -1.25
N LEU A 110 19.11 19.16 -2.28
CA LEU A 110 19.17 20.62 -2.45
C LEU A 110 18.47 21.35 -1.31
N LEU A 111 17.27 20.90 -0.92
CA LEU A 111 16.55 21.46 0.23
C LEU A 111 17.34 21.29 1.54
N ARG A 112 18.03 20.15 1.69
CA ARG A 112 18.90 19.89 2.85
C ARG A 112 20.17 20.73 2.85
N LEU A 113 20.70 21.12 1.69
CA LEU A 113 21.84 22.06 1.61
C LEU A 113 21.47 23.45 2.13
N ILE A 114 20.24 23.91 1.88
CA ILE A 114 19.75 25.20 2.36
C ILE A 114 19.14 25.12 3.78
N GLY A 115 19.40 24.04 4.52
CA GLY A 115 19.04 23.90 5.93
C GLY A 115 17.76 23.15 6.25
N ALA A 116 17.05 22.55 5.28
CA ALA A 116 15.85 21.78 5.59
C ALA A 116 16.17 20.47 6.33
N SER A 117 15.38 20.12 7.36
CA SER A 117 15.57 18.88 8.10
C SER A 117 14.97 17.67 7.37
N ALA A 118 15.68 16.53 7.39
CA ALA A 118 15.20 15.29 6.76
C ALA A 118 13.93 14.74 7.43
N ARG A 119 13.78 14.96 8.74
CA ARG A 119 12.56 14.62 9.49
C ARG A 119 11.36 15.44 9.04
N ALA A 120 11.52 16.75 8.82
CA ALA A 120 10.44 17.59 8.30
C ALA A 120 10.04 17.17 6.87
N GLN A 121 11.01 16.83 6.02
CA GLN A 121 10.71 16.31 4.68
C GLN A 121 9.95 14.98 4.73
N ARG A 122 10.37 14.06 5.60
CA ARG A 122 9.67 12.78 5.81
C ARG A 122 8.24 12.99 6.32
N ALA A 123 8.04 13.89 7.28
CA ALA A 123 6.72 14.23 7.81
C ALA A 123 5.81 14.84 6.73
N ARG A 124 6.35 15.66 5.82
CA ARG A 124 5.61 16.18 4.65
C ARG A 124 5.15 15.07 3.71
N VAL A 125 6.00 14.08 3.42
CA VAL A 125 5.60 12.95 2.56
C VAL A 125 4.50 12.12 3.23
N ALA A 126 4.54 11.97 4.54
CA ALA A 126 3.48 11.27 5.27
C ALA A 126 2.16 12.04 5.26
N SER A 127 2.18 13.36 5.49
CA SER A 127 0.96 14.17 5.42
C SER A 127 0.35 14.18 4.01
N GLN A 128 1.19 14.16 2.97
CA GLN A 128 0.77 13.91 1.60
C GLN A 128 0.06 12.57 1.44
N GLY A 129 0.62 11.50 2.04
CA GLY A 129 -0.02 10.19 2.10
C GLY A 129 -1.40 10.20 2.77
N LEU A 130 -1.58 10.94 3.85
CA LEU A 130 -2.88 11.10 4.50
C LEU A 130 -3.89 11.79 3.56
N ILE A 131 -3.50 12.87 2.89
CA ILE A 131 -4.38 13.58 1.94
C ILE A 131 -4.78 12.66 0.78
N VAL A 132 -3.83 11.91 0.23
CA VAL A 132 -4.12 10.88 -0.80
C VAL A 132 -5.09 9.83 -0.29
N GLY A 133 -4.85 9.32 0.92
CA GLY A 133 -5.68 8.30 1.54
C GLY A 133 -7.10 8.80 1.73
N VAL A 134 -7.27 10.02 2.24
CA VAL A 134 -8.59 10.65 2.40
C VAL A 134 -9.27 10.89 1.06
N LEU A 135 -8.57 11.43 0.05
CA LEU A 135 -9.15 11.65 -1.28
C LEU A 135 -9.60 10.33 -1.93
N GLY A 136 -8.72 9.33 -1.93
CA GLY A 136 -9.03 8.01 -2.46
C GLY A 136 -10.18 7.35 -1.69
N ALA A 137 -10.15 7.41 -0.36
CA ALA A 137 -11.21 6.87 0.48
C ALA A 137 -12.56 7.54 0.23
N THR A 138 -12.62 8.87 0.12
CA THR A 138 -13.88 9.57 -0.20
C THR A 138 -14.44 9.14 -1.55
N ILE A 139 -13.60 9.10 -2.59
CA ILE A 139 -14.00 8.64 -3.94
C ILE A 139 -14.47 7.19 -3.87
N GLY A 140 -13.71 6.32 -3.19
CA GLY A 140 -13.99 4.90 -3.12
C GLY A 140 -15.22 4.57 -2.28
N THR A 141 -15.54 5.35 -1.24
CA THR A 141 -16.78 5.19 -0.47
C THR A 141 -17.99 5.52 -1.32
N VAL A 142 -17.96 6.66 -2.03
CA VAL A 142 -19.08 7.05 -2.91
C VAL A 142 -19.29 6.00 -4.00
N LEU A 143 -18.23 5.60 -4.70
CA LEU A 143 -18.32 4.57 -5.73
C LEU A 143 -18.74 3.21 -5.16
N GLY A 144 -18.21 2.84 -3.99
CA GLY A 144 -18.54 1.59 -3.31
C GLY A 144 -20.01 1.49 -2.96
N ILE A 145 -20.58 2.55 -2.38
CA ILE A 145 -22.01 2.65 -2.04
C ILE A 145 -22.86 2.54 -3.30
N VAL A 146 -22.52 3.27 -4.37
CA VAL A 146 -23.26 3.23 -5.64
C VAL A 146 -23.25 1.82 -6.25
N VAL A 147 -22.07 1.19 -6.31
CA VAL A 147 -21.90 -0.16 -6.85
C VAL A 147 -22.65 -1.19 -6.01
N SER A 148 -22.55 -1.13 -4.67
CA SER A 148 -23.24 -2.07 -3.79
C SER A 148 -24.75 -1.89 -3.82
N ALA A 149 -25.25 -0.65 -3.88
CA ALA A 149 -26.68 -0.38 -3.99
C ALA A 149 -27.24 -0.91 -5.31
N ALA A 150 -26.57 -0.63 -6.43
CA ALA A 150 -26.96 -1.16 -7.74
C ALA A 150 -26.91 -2.70 -7.77
N GLY A 151 -25.86 -3.30 -7.22
CA GLY A 151 -25.71 -4.75 -7.11
C GLY A 151 -26.81 -5.40 -6.27
N ALA A 152 -27.15 -4.81 -5.12
CA ALA A 152 -28.22 -5.28 -4.25
C ALA A 152 -29.59 -5.22 -4.95
N GLN A 153 -29.90 -4.13 -5.64
CA GLN A 153 -31.16 -4.00 -6.41
C GLN A 153 -31.26 -5.04 -7.52
N ILE A 154 -30.18 -5.26 -8.28
CA ILE A 154 -30.14 -6.31 -9.31
C ILE A 154 -30.35 -7.68 -8.66
N ALA A 155 -29.69 -7.96 -7.54
CA ALA A 155 -29.82 -9.24 -6.83
C ALA A 155 -31.25 -9.47 -6.33
N ILE A 156 -31.89 -8.47 -5.72
CA ILE A 156 -33.27 -8.56 -5.24
C ILE A 156 -34.22 -8.93 -6.38
N VAL A 157 -34.15 -8.21 -7.51
CA VAL A 157 -35.00 -8.46 -8.68
C VAL A 157 -34.73 -9.83 -9.31
N ARG A 158 -33.46 -10.23 -9.41
CA ARG A 158 -33.09 -11.49 -10.09
C ARG A 158 -33.33 -12.74 -9.25
N LEU A 159 -33.29 -12.60 -7.92
CA LEU A 159 -33.47 -13.70 -6.97
C LEU A 159 -34.88 -13.76 -6.38
N GLY A 160 -35.77 -12.82 -6.72
CA GLY A 160 -37.15 -12.78 -6.22
C GLY A 160 -37.23 -12.55 -4.71
N LEU A 161 -36.32 -11.73 -4.16
CA LEU A 161 -36.18 -11.51 -2.72
C LEU A 161 -37.12 -10.42 -2.21
N ASP A 162 -38.41 -10.60 -2.47
CA ASP A 162 -39.48 -9.65 -2.09
C ASP A 162 -39.62 -9.63 -0.56
N GLY A 163 -38.94 -8.68 0.09
CA GLY A 163 -38.96 -8.52 1.55
C GLY A 163 -37.59 -8.22 2.19
N VAL A 164 -36.49 -8.47 1.47
CA VAL A 164 -35.14 -8.17 1.96
C VAL A 164 -34.87 -6.67 1.80
N HIS A 165 -35.02 -5.92 2.89
CA HIS A 165 -34.70 -4.50 2.94
C HIS A 165 -33.31 -4.29 3.51
N VAL A 166 -32.38 -3.83 2.67
CA VAL A 166 -31.03 -3.42 3.11
C VAL A 166 -30.94 -1.91 3.03
N ALA A 167 -30.56 -1.28 4.14
CA ALA A 167 -30.30 0.15 4.17
C ALA A 167 -29.20 0.49 3.15
N PRO A 168 -29.42 1.47 2.24
CA PRO A 168 -28.47 1.78 1.18
C PRO A 168 -27.15 2.33 1.72
N VAL A 169 -27.14 2.89 2.95
CA VAL A 169 -25.95 3.37 3.63
C VAL A 169 -25.99 2.90 5.08
N THR A 170 -24.97 2.16 5.50
CA THR A 170 -24.77 1.76 6.91
C THR A 170 -23.51 2.41 7.47
N PRO A 171 -23.45 2.75 8.77
CA PRO A 171 -22.25 3.33 9.38
C PRO A 171 -20.99 2.45 9.24
N SER A 172 -21.16 1.14 9.13
CA SER A 172 -20.08 0.17 8.89
C SER A 172 -19.34 0.41 7.58
N MET A 173 -19.99 1.01 6.56
CA MET A 173 -19.37 1.36 5.28
C MET A 173 -18.35 2.49 5.39
N LEU A 174 -18.31 3.24 6.50
CA LEU A 174 -17.25 4.24 6.75
C LEU A 174 -15.95 3.61 7.26
N LEU A 175 -16.01 2.39 7.80
CA LEU A 175 -14.85 1.71 8.39
C LEU A 175 -13.72 1.47 7.35
N PRO A 176 -13.98 0.96 6.14
CA PRO A 176 -12.96 0.84 5.10
C PRO A 176 -12.31 2.16 4.72
N ALA A 177 -13.07 3.27 4.73
CA ALA A 177 -12.55 4.59 4.39
C ALA A 177 -11.49 5.05 5.41
N VAL A 178 -11.78 4.89 6.70
CA VAL A 178 -10.86 5.22 7.79
C VAL A 178 -9.63 4.31 7.73
N ILE A 179 -9.83 3.00 7.58
CA ILE A 179 -8.72 2.04 7.50
C ILE A 179 -7.80 2.38 6.32
N VAL A 180 -8.35 2.64 5.14
CA VAL A 180 -7.56 2.95 3.94
C VAL A 180 -6.82 4.28 4.09
N ALA A 181 -7.44 5.31 4.68
CA ALA A 181 -6.75 6.58 4.93
C ALA A 181 -5.55 6.40 5.86
N LEU A 182 -5.73 5.65 6.96
CA LEU A 182 -4.67 5.37 7.93
C LEU A 182 -3.57 4.49 7.35
N THR A 183 -3.92 3.45 6.59
CA THR A 183 -2.94 2.54 6.00
C THR A 183 -2.17 3.21 4.87
N THR A 184 -2.80 4.09 4.09
CA THR A 184 -2.11 4.93 3.09
C THR A 184 -1.11 5.88 3.74
N TRP A 185 -1.50 6.53 4.86
CA TRP A 185 -0.61 7.37 5.65
C TRP A 185 0.59 6.57 6.20
N LEU A 186 0.33 5.40 6.79
CA LEU A 186 1.37 4.52 7.32
C LEU A 186 2.30 4.02 6.21
N ALA A 187 1.75 3.63 5.06
CA ALA A 187 2.49 3.19 3.89
C ALA A 187 3.40 4.32 3.35
N ALA A 188 2.91 5.56 3.29
CA ALA A 188 3.72 6.73 2.93
C ALA A 188 4.84 7.00 3.94
N TRP A 189 4.56 6.84 5.24
CA TRP A 189 5.57 6.96 6.30
C TRP A 189 6.67 5.88 6.22
N ILE A 190 6.30 4.66 5.87
CA ILE A 190 7.23 3.54 5.67
C ILE A 190 8.04 3.75 4.37
N GLY A 191 7.38 4.07 3.26
CA GLY A 191 8.02 4.29 1.96
C GLY A 191 8.99 5.48 1.93
N SER A 192 8.74 6.49 2.76
CA SER A 192 9.57 7.70 2.87
C SER A 192 10.83 7.53 3.74
N ARG A 193 11.13 6.33 4.28
CA ARG A 193 12.34 6.10 5.08
C ARG A 193 13.64 6.52 4.38
N ARG A 194 13.72 6.36 3.05
CA ARG A 194 14.90 6.74 2.25
C ARG A 194 15.22 8.23 2.31
N VAL A 195 14.25 9.10 2.62
CA VAL A 195 14.49 10.55 2.81
C VAL A 195 15.56 10.82 3.87
N LEU A 196 15.62 9.98 4.90
CA LEU A 196 16.57 10.13 6.01
C LEU A 196 18.02 9.86 5.59
N ALA A 197 18.23 9.02 4.57
CA ALA A 197 19.55 8.61 4.09
C ALA A 197 20.13 9.52 2.99
N VAL A 198 19.34 10.44 2.42
CA VAL A 198 19.81 11.41 1.41
C VAL A 198 20.86 12.32 2.06
N THR A 199 21.96 12.69 1.42
CA THR A 199 22.95 13.61 2.00
C THR A 199 23.02 14.93 1.22
N PRO A 200 23.38 16.07 1.84
CA PRO A 200 23.50 17.33 1.12
C PRO A 200 24.52 17.27 -0.02
N LEU A 201 25.62 16.51 0.16
CA LEU A 201 26.65 16.30 -0.85
C LEU A 201 26.12 15.65 -2.14
N GLN A 202 25.08 14.81 -2.07
CA GLN A 202 24.44 14.19 -3.25
C GLN A 202 23.82 15.21 -4.23
N ALA A 203 23.60 16.46 -3.81
CA ALA A 203 23.14 17.50 -4.72
C ALA A 203 24.25 18.04 -5.64
N VAL A 204 25.51 17.94 -5.19
CA VAL A 204 26.70 18.46 -5.89
C VAL A 204 27.44 17.33 -6.62
N SER A 205 27.53 16.15 -6.02
CA SER A 205 28.12 14.97 -6.67
C SER A 205 27.11 14.33 -7.62
N GLY A 206 27.31 14.48 -8.93
CA GLY A 206 26.51 13.81 -9.97
C GLY A 206 26.57 12.28 -9.92
N SER A 207 27.48 11.72 -9.13
CA SER A 207 27.55 10.30 -8.80
C SER A 207 26.95 10.05 -7.42
N VAL A 208 25.92 9.20 -7.41
CA VAL A 208 25.50 8.50 -6.20
C VAL A 208 26.69 7.67 -5.73
N PRO A 209 27.20 7.83 -4.50
CA PRO A 209 28.22 6.93 -3.99
C PRO A 209 27.64 5.51 -4.03
N LEU A 210 28.25 4.63 -4.82
CA LEU A 210 28.08 3.19 -4.68
C LEU A 210 28.57 2.85 -3.27
N ALA A 211 27.63 2.68 -2.34
CA ALA A 211 27.95 2.33 -0.97
C ALA A 211 28.61 0.95 -0.95
N THR A 212 29.92 0.92 -0.70
CA THR A 212 30.75 -0.27 -0.57
C THR A 212 30.29 -1.19 0.58
N ASP A 213 29.40 -0.70 1.46
CA ASP A 213 28.76 -1.44 2.57
C ASP A 213 27.54 -2.29 2.16
N GLU A 214 27.10 -2.24 0.91
CA GLU A 214 25.83 -2.86 0.51
C GLU A 214 25.86 -4.40 0.47
N VAL A 215 27.02 -5.04 0.35
CA VAL A 215 27.08 -6.51 0.18
C VAL A 215 26.69 -7.26 1.47
N GLY A 216 27.11 -6.77 2.64
CA GLY A 216 26.76 -7.37 3.94
C GLY A 216 25.29 -7.15 4.32
N ALA A 217 24.80 -5.92 4.13
CA ALA A 217 23.39 -5.58 4.37
C ALA A 217 22.43 -6.29 3.41
N ARG A 218 22.88 -6.65 2.19
CA ARG A 218 22.13 -7.47 1.24
C ARG A 218 21.98 -8.91 1.73
N ARG A 219 23.05 -9.57 2.16
CA ARG A 219 23.01 -10.97 2.68
C ARG A 219 22.04 -11.13 3.86
N GLY A 220 22.05 -10.21 4.82
CA GLY A 220 21.12 -10.24 5.95
C GLY A 220 19.66 -10.11 5.52
N LYS A 221 19.35 -9.21 4.58
CA LYS A 221 17.99 -9.08 4.03
C LYS A 221 17.53 -10.34 3.29
N HIS A 222 18.43 -11.04 2.62
CA HIS A 222 18.12 -12.27 1.89
C HIS A 222 17.85 -13.43 2.85
N ALA A 223 18.65 -13.56 3.92
CA ALA A 223 18.40 -14.53 4.98
C ALA A 223 17.03 -14.31 5.64
N VAL A 224 16.72 -13.06 5.99
CA VAL A 224 15.40 -12.69 6.57
C VAL A 224 14.26 -13.02 5.61
N ALA A 225 14.40 -12.70 4.32
CA ALA A 225 13.37 -13.03 3.32
C ALA A 225 13.15 -14.55 3.19
N GLY A 226 14.24 -15.34 3.18
CA GLY A 226 14.17 -16.80 3.15
C GLY A 226 13.53 -17.41 4.39
N ILE A 227 13.87 -16.89 5.58
CA ILE A 227 13.26 -17.32 6.86
C ILE A 227 11.76 -17.00 6.88
N LEU A 228 11.36 -15.78 6.50
CA LEU A 228 9.95 -15.38 6.43
C LEU A 228 9.17 -16.25 5.45
N PHE A 229 9.76 -16.55 4.28
CA PHE A 229 9.14 -17.44 3.30
C PHE A 229 8.96 -18.85 3.85
N ALA A 230 10.02 -19.44 4.41
CA ALA A 230 9.98 -20.80 4.93
C ALA A 230 9.00 -20.93 6.10
N LEU A 231 9.07 -20.01 7.07
CA LEU A 231 8.15 -19.99 8.21
C LEU A 231 6.70 -19.76 7.76
N GLY A 232 6.49 -18.82 6.84
CA GLY A 232 5.18 -18.55 6.27
C GLY A 232 4.60 -19.74 5.51
N ALA A 233 5.40 -20.44 4.71
CA ALA A 233 4.99 -21.63 3.97
C ALA A 233 4.62 -22.79 4.91
N VAL A 234 5.41 -23.00 5.97
CA VAL A 234 5.10 -24.02 7.00
C VAL A 234 3.81 -23.66 7.74
N ALA A 235 3.67 -22.41 8.17
CA ALA A 235 2.45 -21.94 8.84
C ALA A 235 1.22 -22.01 7.92
N LEU A 236 1.37 -21.70 6.62
CA LEU A 236 0.31 -21.82 5.64
C LEU A 236 -0.13 -23.28 5.48
N ALA A 237 0.82 -24.21 5.30
CA ALA A 237 0.54 -25.64 5.20
C ALA A 237 -0.12 -26.18 6.47
N ALA A 238 0.39 -25.80 7.64
CA ALA A 238 -0.20 -26.17 8.93
C ALA A 238 -1.62 -25.59 9.07
N GLY A 239 -1.85 -24.34 8.66
CA GLY A 239 -3.15 -23.70 8.67
C GLY A 239 -4.16 -24.38 7.74
N ILE A 240 -3.73 -24.84 6.57
CA ILE A 240 -4.56 -25.63 5.65
C ILE A 240 -4.95 -26.96 6.31
N LEU A 241 -3.99 -27.69 6.89
CA LEU A 241 -4.25 -28.96 7.57
C LEU A 241 -5.17 -28.79 8.78
N LEU A 242 -4.95 -27.76 9.59
CA LEU A 242 -5.82 -27.41 10.72
C LEU A 242 -7.21 -26.98 10.23
N GLY A 243 -7.29 -26.33 9.08
CA GLY A 243 -8.53 -25.89 8.43
C GLY A 243 -9.48 -27.04 8.09
N LEU A 244 -8.94 -28.25 7.91
CA LEU A 244 -9.74 -29.47 7.70
C LEU A 244 -10.48 -29.92 8.96
N VAL A 245 -10.03 -29.51 10.14
CA VAL A 245 -10.56 -29.94 11.44
C VAL A 245 -11.23 -28.78 12.20
N SER A 246 -10.73 -27.55 12.03
CA SER A 246 -11.19 -26.36 12.73
C SER A 246 -11.22 -25.14 11.81
N PRO A 247 -12.30 -24.33 11.82
CA PRO A 247 -12.36 -23.05 11.09
C PRO A 247 -11.24 -22.08 11.46
N LEU A 248 -10.67 -22.20 12.68
CA LEU A 248 -9.56 -21.37 13.13
C LEU A 248 -8.27 -21.62 12.33
N GLY A 249 -8.16 -22.75 11.61
CA GLY A 249 -7.05 -23.02 10.69
C GLY A 249 -6.91 -21.93 9.62
N VAL A 250 -8.00 -21.25 9.25
CA VAL A 250 -7.97 -20.13 8.30
C VAL A 250 -7.17 -18.94 8.85
N VAL A 251 -7.19 -18.68 10.16
CA VAL A 251 -6.35 -17.62 10.78
C VAL A 251 -4.88 -17.95 10.58
N VAL A 252 -4.50 -19.19 10.87
CA VAL A 252 -3.12 -19.65 10.77
C VAL A 252 -2.66 -19.62 9.32
N ALA A 253 -3.51 -20.07 8.40
CA ALA A 253 -3.27 -20.01 6.96
C ALA A 253 -3.09 -18.56 6.48
N PHE A 254 -3.95 -17.64 6.93
CA PHE A 254 -3.85 -16.22 6.61
C PHE A 254 -2.52 -15.61 7.07
N VAL A 255 -2.13 -15.85 8.33
CA VAL A 255 -0.84 -15.36 8.87
C VAL A 255 0.33 -15.98 8.10
N GLY A 256 0.27 -17.28 7.81
CA GLY A 256 1.28 -17.97 6.99
C GLY A 256 1.40 -17.38 5.59
N GLY A 257 0.27 -17.09 4.95
CA GLY A 257 0.20 -16.42 3.65
C GLY A 257 0.84 -15.03 3.67
N VAL A 258 0.49 -14.20 4.65
CA VAL A 258 1.07 -12.86 4.84
C VAL A 258 2.59 -12.92 5.05
N LEU A 259 3.08 -13.85 5.88
CA LEU A 259 4.52 -14.03 6.12
C LEU A 259 5.25 -14.52 4.86
N SER A 260 4.69 -15.52 4.19
CA SER A 260 5.25 -16.08 2.96
C SER A 260 5.35 -15.02 1.86
N PHE A 261 4.26 -14.29 1.65
CA PHE A 261 4.19 -13.19 0.68
C PHE A 261 5.17 -12.05 1.02
N THR A 262 5.31 -11.70 2.30
CA THR A 262 6.33 -10.73 2.75
C THR A 262 7.74 -11.23 2.38
N GLY A 263 8.03 -12.51 2.60
CA GLY A 263 9.28 -13.14 2.21
C GLY A 263 9.54 -13.05 0.70
N ILE A 264 8.55 -13.39 -0.12
CA ILE A 264 8.63 -13.33 -1.59
C ILE A 264 8.86 -11.90 -2.07
N THR A 265 8.07 -10.94 -1.58
CA THR A 265 8.20 -9.53 -1.98
C THR A 265 9.54 -8.93 -1.58
N MET A 266 10.09 -9.28 -0.41
CA MET A 266 11.45 -8.92 -0.01
C MET A 266 12.53 -9.59 -0.87
N ALA A 267 12.26 -10.82 -1.34
CA ALA A 267 13.14 -11.55 -2.25
C ALA A 267 13.00 -11.12 -3.72
N ALA A 268 11.96 -10.41 -4.13
CA ALA A 268 11.73 -10.06 -5.54
C ALA A 268 12.93 -9.39 -6.26
N PRO A 269 13.70 -8.47 -5.63
CA PRO A 269 14.91 -7.91 -6.25
C PRO A 269 16.05 -8.92 -6.48
N LEU A 270 16.05 -10.06 -5.77
CA LEU A 270 17.01 -11.17 -5.95
C LEU A 270 16.69 -12.04 -7.16
N VAL A 271 15.41 -12.16 -7.50
CA VAL A 271 14.94 -13.02 -8.59
C VAL A 271 15.20 -12.35 -9.94
N MET A 272 15.26 -11.01 -9.97
CA MET A 272 15.45 -10.22 -11.18
C MET A 272 16.77 -10.54 -11.91
N PRO A 273 17.97 -10.55 -11.29
CA PRO A 273 19.20 -10.92 -11.98
C PRO A 273 19.20 -12.32 -12.61
N PRO A 274 18.85 -13.44 -11.92
CA PRO A 274 18.82 -14.76 -12.55
C PRO A 274 17.70 -14.89 -13.60
N ALA A 275 16.54 -14.28 -13.41
CA ALA A 275 15.48 -14.26 -14.43
C ALA A 275 15.96 -13.56 -15.71
N LEU A 276 16.64 -12.42 -15.59
CA LEU A 276 17.25 -11.72 -16.72
C LEU A 276 18.38 -12.55 -17.39
N ARG A 277 19.12 -13.39 -16.64
CA ARG A 277 20.09 -14.35 -17.23
C ARG A 277 19.41 -15.42 -18.06
N LEU A 278 18.28 -15.94 -17.58
CA LEU A 278 17.51 -16.98 -18.25
C LEU A 278 16.87 -16.45 -19.54
N VAL A 279 16.21 -15.29 -19.46
CA VAL A 279 15.65 -14.60 -20.62
C VAL A 279 16.75 -14.23 -21.61
N GLY A 280 17.88 -13.70 -21.13
CA GLY A 280 19.03 -13.38 -21.97
C GLY A 280 19.64 -14.61 -22.67
N ARG A 281 19.54 -15.81 -22.09
CA ARG A 281 19.92 -17.06 -22.75
C ARG A 281 18.91 -17.49 -23.81
N ALA A 282 17.62 -17.31 -23.55
CA ALA A 282 16.55 -17.67 -24.48
C ALA A 282 16.54 -16.81 -25.76
N PHE A 283 16.83 -15.51 -25.66
CA PHE A 283 16.88 -14.59 -26.81
C PHE A 283 18.20 -14.61 -27.60
N GLY A 284 19.12 -15.54 -27.28
CA GLY A 284 20.35 -15.79 -28.03
C GLY A 284 21.49 -14.79 -27.78
N ARG A 285 22.57 -14.92 -28.56
CA ARG A 285 23.84 -14.17 -28.39
C ARG A 285 23.95 -12.92 -29.28
N SER A 286 22.87 -12.49 -29.92
CA SER A 286 22.90 -11.35 -30.84
C SER A 286 23.38 -10.07 -30.12
N ALA A 287 24.07 -9.19 -30.84
CA ALA A 287 24.55 -7.94 -30.27
C ALA A 287 23.43 -7.09 -29.63
N PRO A 288 22.22 -6.97 -30.22
CA PRO A 288 21.09 -6.29 -29.59
C PRO A 288 20.62 -6.96 -28.29
N ALA A 289 20.54 -8.30 -28.25
CA ALA A 289 20.12 -9.03 -27.06
C ALA A 289 21.11 -8.85 -25.90
N ARG A 290 22.42 -8.89 -26.17
CA ARG A 290 23.46 -8.61 -25.18
C ARG A 290 23.39 -7.19 -24.65
N LEU A 291 23.18 -6.20 -25.51
CA LEU A 291 23.05 -4.80 -25.12
C LEU A 291 21.79 -4.56 -24.27
N ALA A 292 20.66 -5.16 -24.63
CA ALA A 292 19.42 -5.09 -23.86
C ALA A 292 19.57 -5.71 -22.45
N VAL A 293 20.20 -6.88 -22.37
CA VAL A 293 20.48 -7.58 -21.10
C VAL A 293 21.47 -6.78 -20.23
N GLN A 294 22.54 -6.23 -20.80
CA GLN A 294 23.47 -5.37 -20.08
C GLN A 294 22.80 -4.08 -19.58
N ASN A 295 21.87 -3.51 -20.34
CA ASN A 295 21.09 -2.34 -19.91
C ASN A 295 20.19 -2.67 -18.71
N ALA A 296 19.56 -3.85 -18.71
CA ALA A 296 18.75 -4.33 -17.57
C ALA A 296 19.61 -4.57 -16.31
N TYR A 297 20.85 -5.06 -16.46
CA TYR A 297 21.78 -5.25 -15.33
C TYR A 297 22.32 -3.95 -14.73
N ARG A 298 22.33 -2.84 -15.47
CA ARG A 298 22.79 -1.55 -14.93
C ARG A 298 21.78 -0.92 -13.97
N ASN A 299 20.48 -1.25 -14.10
CA ASN A 299 19.43 -0.68 -13.26
C ASN A 299 18.45 -1.74 -12.71
N PRO A 300 18.94 -2.79 -12.03
CA PRO A 300 18.11 -3.93 -11.61
C PRO A 300 17.03 -3.51 -10.60
N GLU A 301 17.30 -2.51 -9.76
CA GLU A 301 16.27 -1.95 -8.86
C GLU A 301 15.13 -1.26 -9.59
N ARG A 302 15.41 -0.63 -10.74
CA ARG A 302 14.39 0.08 -11.53
C ARG A 302 13.51 -0.92 -12.25
N SER A 303 14.10 -1.95 -12.86
CA SER A 303 13.38 -3.07 -13.48
C SER A 303 12.57 -3.87 -12.45
N ALA A 304 13.13 -4.15 -11.28
CA ALA A 304 12.39 -4.80 -10.19
C ALA A 304 11.21 -3.95 -9.72
N ARG A 305 11.40 -2.64 -9.51
CA ARG A 305 10.29 -1.75 -9.10
C ARG A 305 9.11 -1.74 -10.08
N THR A 306 9.35 -1.85 -11.38
CA THR A 306 8.30 -1.98 -12.39
C THR A 306 7.61 -3.33 -12.39
N SER A 307 8.34 -4.42 -12.13
CA SER A 307 7.78 -5.78 -12.10
C SER A 307 7.09 -6.13 -10.77
N ILE A 308 7.42 -5.44 -9.66
CA ILE A 308 6.82 -5.70 -8.34
C ILE A 308 5.29 -5.60 -8.39
N GLY A 309 4.72 -4.65 -9.14
CA GLY A 309 3.26 -4.54 -9.28
C GLY A 309 2.62 -5.78 -9.93
N ILE A 310 3.27 -6.33 -10.96
CA ILE A 310 2.82 -7.56 -11.64
C ILE A 310 3.01 -8.77 -10.72
N VAL A 311 4.17 -8.88 -10.05
CA VAL A 311 4.43 -9.99 -9.12
C VAL A 311 3.40 -9.99 -8.00
N ILE A 312 3.14 -8.82 -7.38
CA ILE A 312 2.10 -8.68 -6.34
C ILE A 312 0.73 -9.10 -6.88
N GLY A 313 0.37 -8.66 -8.10
CA GLY A 313 -0.92 -9.02 -8.70
C GLY A 313 -1.05 -10.51 -9.00
N VAL A 314 -0.02 -11.15 -9.56
CA VAL A 314 -0.04 -12.56 -9.94
C VAL A 314 0.07 -13.48 -8.73
N THR A 315 0.88 -13.14 -7.73
CA THR A 315 1.06 -13.99 -6.53
C THR A 315 -0.13 -13.95 -5.57
N LEU A 316 -1.08 -13.04 -5.81
CA LEU A 316 -2.33 -12.95 -5.05
C LEU A 316 -3.41 -13.93 -5.54
N VAL A 317 -3.36 -14.31 -6.82
CA VAL A 317 -4.31 -15.23 -7.47
C VAL A 317 -3.86 -16.66 -7.26
#